data_AF-X0TRU2-F1
#
_entry.id   AF-X0TRU2-F1
#
_cell.length_a   1.000
_cell.length_b   1.000
_cell.length_c   1.000
_cell.angle_alpha   90.00
_cell.angle_beta   90.00
_cell.angle_gamma   90.00
#
_symmetry.space_group_name_H-M   'P 1'
#
loop_
_entity.id
_entity.type
_entity.pdbx_description
1 polymer ?
#
loop_
_entity_poly.entity_id
_entity_poly.type
_entity_poly.pdbx_seq_one_letter_code
_entity_poly.pdbx_strand_id
1 'polypeptide(L)'
;YLSAALAGHDQMGLPAFGIYGKDVQDRDDKTVPDDVKQKLLQFTKAGLAVATMKGKSYLSIGSVSMGIVGSQIDPSFFCDYLGMRNEYVDMSEITRRIKEEIYDKKEYKKALSWVRKNCQEGEDRNKKEIKHSRTQKDVEWEMVVKMTLIARDLMVGNKKLIKSGYAEEAEGHNALAAGFQGQRQWTDYLPNGDFMETILDTSFDWNGIREAFIFATENDSLNGISMLFNHLLTDRAQIFSDIRTYWSPQAVKRVTGVELNGLAQGGILHLINSG
;
A
#
# COMPACT_ATOMS: atom_id res chain seq x y z
N TYR A 1 22.93 34.68 -12.58
CA TYR A 1 21.90 34.63 -11.52
C TYR A 1 21.86 33.27 -10.85
N LEU A 2 21.48 32.19 -11.57
CA LEU A 2 21.28 30.85 -10.98
C LEU A 2 22.39 30.39 -10.02
N SER A 3 23.65 30.40 -10.46
CA SER A 3 24.78 29.97 -9.62
C SER A 3 24.96 30.81 -8.34
N ALA A 4 24.72 32.13 -8.42
CA ALA A 4 24.82 33.01 -7.26
C ALA A 4 23.67 32.78 -6.26
N ALA A 5 22.46 32.50 -6.77
CA ALA A 5 21.32 32.14 -5.91
C ALA A 5 21.55 30.80 -5.19
N LEU A 6 22.06 29.77 -5.91
CA LEU A 6 22.39 28.48 -5.31
C LEU A 6 23.49 28.60 -4.25
N ALA A 7 24.54 29.38 -4.51
CA ALA A 7 25.57 29.65 -3.50
C ALA A 7 24.99 30.34 -2.25
N GLY A 8 24.02 31.24 -2.42
CA GLY A 8 23.30 31.85 -1.30
C GLY A 8 22.47 30.84 -0.51
N HIS A 9 21.78 29.92 -1.18
CA HIS A 9 21.03 28.82 -0.56
C HIS A 9 21.96 27.90 0.26
N ASP A 10 23.09 27.51 -0.32
CA ASP A 10 24.11 26.68 0.35
C ASP A 10 24.69 27.39 1.57
N GLN A 11 24.99 28.69 1.46
CA GLN A 11 25.49 29.50 2.57
C GLN A 11 24.49 29.59 3.74
N MET A 12 23.18 29.59 3.44
CA MET A 12 22.12 29.65 4.44
C MET A 12 21.68 28.27 4.96
N GLY A 13 22.25 27.18 4.44
CA GLY A 13 21.84 25.82 4.81
C GLY A 13 20.42 25.46 4.35
N LEU A 14 19.97 26.02 3.22
CA LEU A 14 18.65 25.79 2.63
C LEU A 14 18.80 25.14 1.24
N PRO A 15 18.96 23.80 1.15
CA PRO A 15 19.21 23.14 -0.12
C PRO A 15 18.18 23.49 -1.21
N ALA A 16 18.66 23.76 -2.42
CA ALA A 16 17.83 24.09 -3.58
C ALA A 16 18.32 23.35 -4.84
N PHE A 17 17.39 23.04 -5.75
CA PHE A 17 17.71 22.37 -7.00
C PHE A 17 17.95 23.37 -8.13
N GLY A 18 19.10 23.25 -8.81
CA GLY A 18 19.43 24.04 -9.99
C GLY A 18 18.91 23.41 -11.28
N ILE A 19 18.10 24.14 -12.04
CA ILE A 19 17.63 23.72 -13.37
C ILE A 19 18.30 24.60 -14.42
N TYR A 20 19.25 24.02 -15.15
CA TYR A 20 20.02 24.68 -16.20
C TYR A 20 20.00 23.83 -17.47
N GLY A 21 19.67 24.47 -18.60
CA GLY A 21 19.67 23.85 -19.93
C GLY A 21 21.09 23.74 -20.48
N LYS A 22 21.37 22.65 -21.21
CA LYS A 22 22.69 22.40 -21.79
C LYS A 22 23.10 23.39 -22.89
N ASP A 23 22.14 23.86 -23.69
CA ASP A 23 22.37 24.68 -24.87
C ASP A 23 21.91 26.12 -24.63
N VAL A 24 22.64 27.09 -25.19
CA VAL A 24 22.27 28.50 -25.16
C VAL A 24 21.04 28.71 -26.05
N GLN A 25 20.02 29.39 -25.54
CA GLN A 25 18.82 29.77 -26.29
C GLN A 25 18.85 31.26 -26.68
N ASP A 26 18.29 31.57 -27.84
CA ASP A 26 18.06 32.95 -28.26
C ASP A 26 17.09 33.65 -27.31
N ARG A 27 17.27 34.97 -27.15
CA ARG A 27 16.47 35.77 -26.20
C ARG A 27 14.96 35.66 -26.40
N ASP A 28 14.53 35.51 -27.65
CA ASP A 28 13.11 35.48 -28.02
C ASP A 28 12.58 34.04 -28.20
N ASP A 29 13.41 33.02 -27.97
CA ASP A 29 12.99 31.62 -27.95
C ASP A 29 12.17 31.34 -26.68
N LYS A 30 10.93 30.90 -26.88
CA LYS A 30 9.97 30.61 -25.81
C LYS A 30 9.79 29.11 -25.57
N THR A 31 10.57 28.27 -26.25
CA THR A 31 10.50 26.82 -26.08
C THR A 31 11.23 26.40 -24.81
N VAL A 32 10.73 25.36 -24.15
CA VAL A 32 11.40 24.74 -23.00
C VAL A 32 12.16 23.52 -23.50
N PRO A 33 13.50 23.48 -23.42
CA PRO A 33 14.29 22.34 -23.86
C PRO A 33 13.93 21.05 -23.11
N ASP A 34 14.10 19.90 -23.76
CA ASP A 34 13.71 18.61 -23.17
C ASP A 34 14.47 18.26 -21.88
N ASP A 35 15.75 18.63 -21.77
CA ASP A 35 16.55 18.41 -20.56
C ASP A 35 16.08 19.30 -19.40
N VAL A 36 15.65 20.53 -19.68
CA VAL A 36 15.01 21.43 -18.70
C VAL A 36 13.64 20.89 -18.30
N LYS A 37 12.83 20.45 -19.27
CA LYS A 37 11.50 19.87 -19.03
C LYS A 37 11.57 18.63 -18.16
N GLN A 38 12.53 17.73 -18.42
CA GLN A 38 12.75 16.53 -17.61
C GLN A 38 13.04 16.90 -16.14
N LYS A 39 13.97 17.84 -15.91
CA LYS A 39 14.33 18.30 -14.55
C LYS A 39 13.14 18.95 -13.83
N LEU A 40 12.37 19.79 -14.53
CA LEU A 40 11.17 20.42 -13.98
C LEU A 40 10.13 19.39 -13.56
N LEU A 41 9.83 18.41 -14.42
CA LEU A 41 8.84 17.37 -14.13
C LEU A 41 9.30 16.46 -12.98
N GLN A 42 10.57 16.06 -12.97
CA GLN A 42 11.13 15.22 -11.92
C GLN A 42 11.09 15.94 -10.56
N PHE A 43 11.57 17.19 -10.50
CA PHE A 43 11.55 18.00 -9.29
C PHE A 43 10.11 18.20 -8.79
N THR A 44 9.19 18.55 -9.70
CA THR A 44 7.78 18.80 -9.34
C THR A 44 7.11 17.54 -8.82
N LYS A 45 7.28 16.38 -9.49
CA LYS A 45 6.71 15.11 -9.02
C LYS A 45 7.24 14.72 -7.63
N ALA A 46 8.56 14.80 -7.42
CA ALA A 46 9.15 14.49 -6.13
C ALA A 46 8.68 15.47 -5.03
N GLY A 47 8.65 16.76 -5.32
CA GLY A 47 8.19 17.79 -4.40
C GLY A 47 6.71 17.62 -4.02
N LEU A 48 5.85 17.24 -4.97
CA LEU A 48 4.44 16.94 -4.71
C LEU A 48 4.29 15.70 -3.82
N ALA A 49 5.07 14.63 -4.06
CA ALA A 49 5.04 13.45 -3.19
C ALA A 49 5.37 13.83 -1.72
N VAL A 50 6.43 14.60 -1.51
CA VAL A 50 6.82 15.10 -0.18
C VAL A 50 5.72 15.96 0.45
N ALA A 51 5.16 16.90 -0.32
CA ALA A 51 4.11 17.79 0.17
C ALA A 51 2.81 17.05 0.53
N THR A 52 2.46 16.01 -0.23
CA THR A 52 1.24 15.20 -0.02
C THR A 52 1.31 14.36 1.26
N MET A 53 2.48 13.84 1.61
CA MET A 53 2.67 13.07 2.84
C MET A 53 2.54 13.93 4.10
N LYS A 54 2.97 15.20 4.03
CA LYS A 54 3.01 16.09 5.18
C LYS A 54 1.63 16.27 5.83
N GLY A 55 1.54 15.99 7.12
CA GLY A 55 0.32 16.09 7.93
C GLY A 55 -0.66 14.93 7.74
N LYS A 56 -0.32 13.90 6.96
CA LYS A 56 -1.06 12.65 6.85
C LYS A 56 -0.59 11.63 7.87
N SER A 57 -1.38 10.59 8.08
CA SER A 57 -1.07 9.52 9.02
C SER A 57 -0.62 8.25 8.30
N TYR A 58 0.24 7.47 8.96
CA TYR A 58 0.31 6.03 8.77
C TYR A 58 -0.58 5.37 9.83
N LEU A 59 -1.53 4.53 9.41
CA LEU A 59 -2.40 3.80 10.33
C LEU A 59 -1.87 2.38 10.57
N SER A 60 -1.46 2.10 11.79
CA SER A 60 -1.07 0.77 12.23
C SER A 60 -2.30 0.03 12.78
N ILE A 61 -2.74 -1.02 12.08
CA ILE A 61 -3.82 -1.91 12.53
C ILE A 61 -3.18 -3.16 13.14
N GLY A 62 -3.18 -3.22 14.45
CA GLY A 62 -2.36 -4.13 15.24
C GLY A 62 -1.03 -3.51 15.62
N SER A 63 0.00 -4.34 15.71
CA SER A 63 1.34 -4.00 16.17
C SER A 63 2.38 -4.80 15.35
N VAL A 64 3.39 -5.35 16.01
CA VAL A 64 4.47 -6.13 15.39
C VAL A 64 3.94 -7.48 14.90
N SER A 65 4.20 -7.81 13.64
CA SER A 65 3.94 -9.14 13.09
C SER A 65 5.20 -10.00 13.17
N MET A 66 5.14 -11.12 13.89
CA MET A 66 6.19 -12.17 13.92
C MET A 66 7.63 -11.70 14.19
N GLY A 67 7.83 -10.53 14.81
CA GLY A 67 9.15 -9.96 15.05
C GLY A 67 9.78 -9.27 13.82
N ILE A 68 9.02 -9.03 12.75
CA ILE A 68 9.45 -8.29 11.56
C ILE A 68 9.80 -6.86 11.98
N VAL A 69 11.04 -6.47 11.75
CA VAL A 69 11.56 -5.16 12.19
C VAL A 69 10.79 -4.00 11.54
N GLY A 70 10.40 -4.11 10.27
CA GLY A 70 9.61 -3.08 9.59
C GLY A 70 8.21 -2.85 10.17
N SER A 71 7.69 -3.82 10.93
CA SER A 71 6.42 -3.71 11.67
C SER A 71 6.56 -3.07 13.06
N GLN A 72 7.80 -2.83 13.51
CA GLN A 72 8.07 -1.98 14.67
C GLN A 72 8.01 -0.52 14.22
N ILE A 73 6.83 0.07 14.33
CA ILE A 73 6.60 1.46 13.92
C ILE A 73 7.54 2.39 14.71
N ASP A 74 8.40 3.10 14.01
CA ASP A 74 9.27 4.15 14.56
C ASP A 74 8.65 5.54 14.29
N PRO A 75 7.97 6.17 15.27
CA PRO A 75 7.30 7.44 15.03
C PRO A 75 8.25 8.58 14.68
N SER A 76 9.51 8.51 15.12
CA SER A 76 10.50 9.55 14.83
C SER A 76 10.83 9.59 13.34
N PHE A 77 10.94 8.43 12.69
CA PHE A 77 11.10 8.35 11.24
C PHE A 77 9.95 9.05 10.49
N PHE A 78 8.70 8.75 10.84
CA PHE A 78 7.54 9.36 10.18
C PHE A 78 7.44 10.86 10.43
N CYS A 79 7.65 11.30 11.66
CA CYS A 79 7.56 12.71 12.03
C CYS A 79 8.70 13.53 11.40
N ASP A 80 9.94 13.12 11.62
CA ASP A 80 11.11 13.93 11.30
C ASP A 80 11.44 13.92 9.81
N TYR A 81 11.26 12.78 9.12
CA TYR A 81 11.60 12.65 7.70
C TYR A 81 10.41 12.91 6.77
N LEU A 82 9.22 12.44 7.15
CA LEU A 82 8.05 12.48 6.25
C LEU A 82 7.05 13.58 6.62
N GLY A 83 7.19 14.18 7.81
CA GLY A 83 6.20 15.10 8.36
C GLY A 83 4.83 14.44 8.56
N MET A 84 4.81 13.12 8.75
CA MET A 84 3.61 12.30 8.95
C MET A 84 3.34 12.05 10.43
N ARG A 85 2.11 11.65 10.74
CA ARG A 85 1.66 11.17 12.04
C ARG A 85 1.60 9.64 12.05
N ASN A 86 1.55 9.04 13.23
CA ASN A 86 1.25 7.64 13.40
C ASN A 86 -0.03 7.49 14.22
N GLU A 87 -1.00 6.77 13.67
CA GLU A 87 -2.26 6.41 14.33
C GLU A 87 -2.27 4.91 14.58
N TYR A 88 -2.88 4.47 15.68
CA TYR A 88 -2.81 3.10 16.15
C TYR A 88 -4.19 2.60 16.53
N VAL A 89 -4.56 1.45 15.99
CA VAL A 89 -5.77 0.72 16.38
C VAL A 89 -5.42 -0.73 16.62
N ASP A 90 -5.83 -1.30 17.75
CA ASP A 90 -5.71 -2.74 17.96
C ASP A 90 -6.64 -3.49 17.01
N MET A 91 -6.28 -4.71 16.61
CA MET A 91 -7.10 -5.50 15.68
C MET A 91 -8.48 -5.86 16.25
N SER A 92 -8.68 -5.78 17.57
CA SER A 92 -10.01 -5.87 18.20
C SER A 92 -11.00 -4.82 17.70
N GLU A 93 -10.54 -3.68 17.16
CA GLU A 93 -11.45 -2.71 16.56
C GLU A 93 -12.15 -3.27 15.30
N ILE A 94 -11.45 -4.10 14.51
CA ILE A 94 -12.08 -4.78 13.37
C ILE A 94 -13.15 -5.76 13.89
N THR A 95 -12.86 -6.53 14.95
CA THR A 95 -13.85 -7.48 15.49
C THR A 95 -15.06 -6.76 16.10
N ARG A 96 -14.84 -5.63 16.79
CA ARG A 96 -15.92 -4.76 17.30
C ARG A 96 -16.80 -4.27 16.16
N ARG A 97 -16.22 -3.67 15.12
CA ARG A 97 -16.98 -3.15 13.98
C ARG A 97 -17.73 -4.25 13.22
N ILE A 98 -17.19 -5.46 13.13
CA ILE A 98 -17.91 -6.61 12.56
C ILE A 98 -19.11 -6.99 13.43
N LYS A 99 -18.91 -7.14 14.74
CA LYS A 99 -19.94 -7.59 15.71
C LYS A 99 -21.06 -6.57 15.90
N GLU A 100 -20.71 -5.28 15.99
CA GLU A 100 -21.64 -4.17 16.20
C GLU A 100 -22.19 -3.60 14.87
N GLU A 101 -21.81 -4.22 13.76
CA GLU A 101 -22.22 -3.88 12.40
C GLU A 101 -21.92 -2.42 11.99
N ILE A 102 -20.72 -1.95 12.34
CA ILE A 102 -20.19 -0.60 12.10
C ILE A 102 -19.52 -0.56 10.73
N TYR A 103 -20.36 -0.65 9.70
CA TYR A 103 -20.00 -0.52 8.28
C TYR A 103 -21.28 -0.22 7.48
N ASP A 104 -21.13 0.25 6.24
CA ASP A 104 -22.31 0.42 5.37
C ASP A 104 -22.86 -0.94 4.91
N LYS A 105 -23.94 -1.40 5.55
CA LYS A 105 -24.63 -2.65 5.20
C LYS A 105 -25.12 -2.70 3.75
N LYS A 106 -25.47 -1.56 3.14
CA LYS A 106 -25.89 -1.52 1.73
C LYS A 106 -24.70 -1.75 0.81
N GLU A 107 -23.57 -1.11 1.12
CA GLU A 107 -22.32 -1.34 0.42
C GLU A 107 -21.84 -2.78 0.58
N TYR A 108 -21.87 -3.33 1.78
CA TYR A 108 -21.51 -4.72 2.05
C TYR A 108 -22.28 -5.72 1.16
N LYS A 109 -23.60 -5.56 1.01
CA LYS A 109 -24.40 -6.43 0.14
C LYS A 109 -23.97 -6.33 -1.33
N LYS A 110 -23.65 -5.12 -1.78
CA LYS A 110 -23.14 -4.87 -3.14
C LYS A 110 -21.76 -5.51 -3.33
N ALA A 111 -20.87 -5.31 -2.35
CA ALA A 111 -19.52 -5.87 -2.32
C ALA A 111 -19.55 -7.39 -2.41
N LEU A 112 -20.29 -8.05 -1.52
CA LEU A 112 -20.39 -9.51 -1.49
C LEU A 112 -20.97 -10.08 -2.78
N SER A 113 -21.98 -9.43 -3.37
CA SER A 113 -22.53 -9.85 -4.66
C SER A 113 -21.52 -9.70 -5.79
N TRP A 114 -20.72 -8.63 -5.79
CA TRP A 114 -19.66 -8.42 -6.76
C TRP A 114 -18.54 -9.46 -6.59
N VAL A 115 -18.12 -9.75 -5.37
CA VAL A 115 -17.08 -10.75 -5.07
C VAL A 115 -17.51 -12.12 -5.56
N ARG A 116 -18.72 -12.57 -5.23
CA ARG A 116 -19.25 -13.86 -5.71
C ARG A 116 -19.30 -13.98 -7.24
N LYS A 117 -19.47 -12.86 -7.94
CA LYS A 117 -19.55 -12.83 -9.40
C LYS A 117 -18.18 -12.80 -10.07
N ASN A 118 -17.20 -12.10 -9.48
CA ASN A 118 -15.95 -11.74 -10.17
C ASN A 118 -14.71 -12.43 -9.59
N CYS A 119 -14.72 -12.82 -8.31
CA CYS A 119 -13.59 -13.47 -7.64
C CYS A 119 -13.79 -14.99 -7.69
N GLN A 120 -13.09 -15.65 -8.61
CA GLN A 120 -13.15 -17.11 -8.73
C GLN A 120 -12.31 -17.76 -7.63
N GLU A 121 -12.93 -18.60 -6.80
CA GLU A 121 -12.21 -19.38 -5.78
C GLU A 121 -11.31 -20.42 -6.47
N GLY A 122 -10.02 -20.40 -6.16
CA GLY A 122 -9.04 -21.33 -6.71
C GLY A 122 -9.16 -22.75 -6.12
N GLU A 123 -8.31 -23.65 -6.62
CA GLU A 123 -8.22 -25.01 -6.07
C GLU A 123 -7.76 -25.00 -4.61
N ASP A 124 -8.52 -25.67 -3.75
CA ASP A 124 -8.15 -25.84 -2.34
C ASP A 124 -7.04 -26.89 -2.18
N ARG A 125 -5.82 -26.42 -1.95
CA ARG A 125 -4.61 -27.23 -1.77
C ARG A 125 -4.36 -27.70 -0.33
N ASN A 126 -5.27 -27.40 0.59
CA ASN A 126 -5.14 -27.89 1.96
C ASN A 126 -5.26 -29.42 2.03
N LYS A 127 -4.67 -30.03 3.05
CA LYS A 127 -4.90 -31.45 3.34
C LYS A 127 -6.36 -31.67 3.68
N LYS A 128 -6.92 -32.83 3.30
CA LYS A 128 -8.36 -33.12 3.40
C LYS A 128 -8.93 -32.88 4.80
N GLU A 129 -8.15 -33.17 5.83
CA GLU A 129 -8.50 -33.05 7.24
C GLU A 129 -8.64 -31.61 7.76
N ILE A 130 -8.01 -30.63 7.09
CA ILE A 130 -8.09 -29.21 7.46
C ILE A 130 -8.85 -28.38 6.41
N LYS A 131 -9.45 -29.02 5.39
CA LYS A 131 -10.30 -28.33 4.42
C LYS A 131 -11.57 -27.83 5.10
N HIS A 132 -11.82 -26.54 4.97
CA HIS A 132 -13.06 -25.93 5.44
C HIS A 132 -14.24 -26.38 4.58
N SER A 133 -15.40 -26.55 5.23
CA SER A 133 -16.66 -26.83 4.53
C SER A 133 -17.07 -25.64 3.65
N ARG A 134 -17.92 -25.88 2.64
CA ARG A 134 -18.45 -24.79 1.79
C ARG A 134 -19.11 -23.69 2.62
N THR A 135 -19.93 -24.07 3.59
CA THR A 135 -20.60 -23.13 4.51
C THR A 135 -19.61 -22.28 5.29
N GLN A 136 -18.52 -22.90 5.78
CA GLN A 136 -17.49 -22.16 6.49
C GLN A 136 -16.78 -21.16 5.57
N LYS A 137 -16.37 -21.59 4.37
CA LYS A 137 -15.75 -20.71 3.38
C LYS A 137 -16.66 -19.54 2.98
N ASP A 138 -17.97 -19.76 2.92
CA ASP A 138 -18.92 -18.69 2.61
C ASP A 138 -18.97 -17.64 3.73
N VAL A 139 -18.86 -18.06 4.99
CA VAL A 139 -18.71 -17.15 6.15
C VAL A 139 -17.36 -16.41 6.11
N GLU A 140 -16.30 -17.08 5.71
CA GLU A 140 -14.97 -16.49 5.57
C GLU A 140 -14.98 -15.39 4.49
N TRP A 141 -15.63 -15.63 3.35
CA TRP A 141 -15.87 -14.62 2.31
C TRP A 141 -16.64 -13.41 2.85
N GLU A 142 -17.68 -13.63 3.66
CA GLU A 142 -18.41 -12.53 4.29
C GLU A 142 -17.54 -11.73 5.25
N MET A 143 -16.63 -12.40 5.96
CA MET A 143 -15.73 -11.78 6.92
C MET A 143 -14.67 -10.92 6.23
N VAL A 144 -13.96 -11.45 5.23
CA VAL A 144 -12.89 -10.70 4.54
C VAL A 144 -13.43 -9.49 3.76
N VAL A 145 -14.67 -9.56 3.25
CA VAL A 145 -15.33 -8.39 2.65
C VAL A 145 -15.63 -7.31 3.69
N LYS A 146 -16.08 -7.70 4.90
CA LYS A 146 -16.29 -6.73 6.00
C LYS A 146 -14.97 -6.14 6.47
N MET A 147 -13.91 -6.94 6.61
CA MET A 147 -12.56 -6.47 6.94
C MET A 147 -12.10 -5.41 5.95
N THR A 148 -12.29 -5.65 4.65
CA THR A 148 -11.93 -4.70 3.58
C THR A 148 -12.64 -3.35 3.73
N LEU A 149 -13.96 -3.37 3.97
CA LEU A 149 -14.72 -2.14 4.19
C LEU A 149 -14.27 -1.40 5.45
N ILE A 150 -14.06 -2.13 6.54
CA ILE A 150 -13.66 -1.57 7.82
C ILE A 150 -12.26 -0.97 7.75
N ALA A 151 -11.29 -1.66 7.16
CA ALA A 151 -9.93 -1.14 7.01
C ALA A 151 -9.90 0.14 6.17
N ARG A 152 -10.65 0.19 5.05
CA ARG A 152 -10.80 1.42 4.28
C ARG A 152 -11.43 2.54 5.11
N ASP A 153 -12.53 2.25 5.79
CA ASP A 153 -13.25 3.25 6.59
C ASP A 153 -12.40 3.74 7.78
N LEU A 154 -11.54 2.88 8.34
CA LEU A 154 -10.54 3.28 9.34
C LEU A 154 -9.51 4.26 8.75
N MET A 155 -9.03 4.03 7.53
CA MET A 155 -8.04 4.91 6.89
C MET A 155 -8.61 6.30 6.59
N VAL A 156 -9.75 6.36 5.89
CA VAL A 156 -10.24 7.60 5.26
C VAL A 156 -11.61 8.08 5.76
N GLY A 157 -12.20 7.37 6.72
CA GLY A 157 -13.52 7.70 7.26
C GLY A 157 -14.66 7.30 6.33
N ASN A 158 -15.88 7.37 6.86
CA ASN A 158 -17.10 7.09 6.10
C ASN A 158 -18.30 7.83 6.69
N LYS A 159 -18.72 8.92 6.02
CA LYS A 159 -19.87 9.75 6.44
C LYS A 159 -21.18 9.00 6.58
N LYS A 160 -21.33 7.80 6.00
CA LYS A 160 -22.54 6.98 6.17
C LYS A 160 -22.65 6.42 7.58
N LEU A 161 -21.55 6.26 8.31
CA LEU A 161 -21.53 5.78 9.70
C LEU A 161 -22.22 6.75 10.66
N ILE A 162 -22.21 8.06 10.36
CA ILE A 162 -22.92 9.10 11.13
C ILE A 162 -24.42 8.77 11.22
N LYS A 163 -25.03 8.34 10.10
CA LYS A 163 -26.46 8.00 10.06
C LYS A 163 -26.82 6.76 10.88
N SER A 164 -25.81 5.95 11.20
CA SER A 164 -25.94 4.75 12.03
C SER A 164 -25.58 5.01 13.50
N GLY A 165 -25.31 6.27 13.89
CA GLY A 165 -24.98 6.66 15.26
C GLY A 165 -23.48 6.63 15.59
N TYR A 166 -22.63 6.35 14.60
CA TYR A 166 -21.18 6.17 14.77
C TYR A 166 -20.42 7.38 14.18
N ALA A 167 -20.60 8.54 14.82
CA ALA A 167 -20.02 9.79 14.35
C ALA A 167 -18.49 9.85 14.54
N GLU A 168 -17.98 9.25 15.62
CA GLU A 168 -16.53 9.14 15.87
C GLU A 168 -15.86 8.26 14.80
N GLU A 169 -16.40 7.08 14.55
CA GLU A 169 -15.86 6.14 13.57
C GLU A 169 -15.96 6.66 12.12
N ALA A 170 -16.84 7.62 11.86
CA ALA A 170 -17.01 8.24 10.56
C ALA A 170 -15.84 9.13 10.13
N GLU A 171 -15.04 9.65 11.06
CA GLU A 171 -13.94 10.57 10.77
C GLU A 171 -12.71 9.85 10.19
N GLY A 172 -12.50 8.58 10.57
CA GLY A 172 -11.30 7.83 10.21
C GLY A 172 -10.01 8.42 10.81
N HIS A 173 -8.86 8.02 10.27
CA HIS A 173 -7.55 8.36 10.82
C HIS A 173 -6.70 9.27 9.91
N ASN A 174 -7.29 9.81 8.83
CA ASN A 174 -6.61 10.62 7.81
C ASN A 174 -5.32 9.93 7.30
N ALA A 175 -5.42 8.61 7.10
CA ALA A 175 -4.29 7.77 6.77
C ALA A 175 -4.06 7.76 5.25
N LEU A 176 -2.83 8.06 4.85
CA LEU A 176 -2.39 7.97 3.45
C LEU A 176 -1.81 6.58 3.12
N ALA A 177 -1.31 5.90 4.14
CA ALA A 177 -0.91 4.50 4.09
C ALA A 177 -1.31 3.83 5.40
N ALA A 178 -1.50 2.51 5.36
CA ALA A 178 -1.79 1.71 6.54
C ALA A 178 -1.10 0.36 6.44
N GLY A 179 -1.14 -0.40 7.53
CA GLY A 179 -0.72 -1.80 7.52
C GLY A 179 -1.54 -2.64 8.47
N PHE A 180 -1.70 -3.92 8.14
CA PHE A 180 -2.44 -4.87 8.95
C PHE A 180 -1.50 -5.96 9.47
N GLN A 181 -1.43 -6.06 10.80
CA GLN A 181 -0.51 -7.00 11.44
C GLN A 181 -0.83 -8.45 11.03
N GLY A 182 -2.10 -8.84 11.14
CA GLY A 182 -2.56 -10.20 10.83
C GLY A 182 -1.88 -11.25 11.70
N GLN A 183 -0.72 -11.72 11.24
CA GLN A 183 0.02 -12.77 11.93
C GLN A 183 0.58 -12.27 13.29
N ARG A 184 0.47 -13.03 14.38
CA ARG A 184 -0.18 -14.35 14.50
C ARG A 184 -1.57 -14.28 15.12
N GLN A 185 -1.80 -13.29 15.97
CA GLN A 185 -2.92 -13.24 16.89
C GLN A 185 -4.27 -13.17 16.18
N TRP A 186 -4.34 -12.49 15.03
CA TRP A 186 -5.57 -12.47 14.24
C TRP A 186 -5.72 -13.77 13.45
N THR A 187 -4.71 -14.15 12.68
CA THR A 187 -4.77 -15.29 11.74
C THR A 187 -4.83 -16.65 12.43
N ASP A 188 -4.44 -16.75 13.70
CA ASP A 188 -4.58 -17.97 14.50
C ASP A 188 -6.05 -18.27 14.85
N TYR A 189 -6.97 -17.32 14.66
CA TYR A 189 -8.39 -17.46 15.01
C TYR A 189 -9.36 -17.03 13.90
N LEU A 190 -9.02 -16.01 13.13
CA LEU A 190 -9.89 -15.36 12.14
C LEU A 190 -9.30 -15.47 10.72
N PRO A 191 -10.13 -15.32 9.67
CA PRO A 191 -9.65 -15.29 8.28
C PRO A 191 -8.57 -14.23 8.09
N ASN A 192 -7.55 -14.54 7.30
CA ASN A 192 -6.41 -13.65 7.09
C ASN A 192 -6.75 -12.39 6.28
N GLY A 193 -5.75 -11.51 6.12
CA GLY A 193 -5.87 -10.23 5.47
C GLY A 193 -5.79 -10.25 3.94
N ASP A 194 -5.46 -11.39 3.31
CA ASP A 194 -5.03 -11.47 1.91
C ASP A 194 -6.00 -10.77 0.95
N PHE A 195 -7.31 -11.03 1.08
CA PHE A 195 -8.32 -10.41 0.23
C PHE A 195 -8.46 -8.90 0.49
N MET A 196 -8.39 -8.48 1.76
CA MET A 196 -8.46 -7.08 2.16
C MET A 196 -7.26 -6.31 1.60
N GLU A 197 -6.05 -6.81 1.82
CA GLU A 197 -4.79 -6.23 1.34
C GLU A 197 -4.82 -6.13 -0.19
N THR A 198 -5.16 -7.22 -0.87
CA THR A 198 -5.26 -7.28 -2.34
C THR A 198 -6.24 -6.25 -2.91
N ILE A 199 -7.46 -6.18 -2.38
CA ILE A 199 -8.47 -5.25 -2.90
C ILE A 199 -8.11 -3.81 -2.58
N LEU A 200 -7.55 -3.51 -1.41
CA LEU A 200 -7.17 -2.15 -1.06
C LEU A 200 -6.07 -1.61 -1.97
N ASP A 201 -5.02 -2.40 -2.23
CA ASP A 201 -3.93 -2.03 -3.16
C ASP A 201 -4.33 -2.11 -4.65
N THR A 202 -5.50 -2.69 -4.98
CA THR A 202 -6.04 -2.72 -6.34
C THR A 202 -6.71 -1.37 -6.70
N SER A 203 -6.57 -0.95 -7.96
CA SER A 203 -7.14 0.30 -8.50
C SER A 203 -8.63 0.22 -8.88
N PHE A 204 -9.33 -0.81 -8.40
CA PHE A 204 -10.77 -0.96 -8.58
C PHE A 204 -11.34 -1.93 -7.55
N ASP A 205 -12.63 -1.77 -7.26
CA ASP A 205 -13.43 -2.73 -6.49
C ASP A 205 -14.90 -2.69 -6.94
N TRP A 206 -15.81 -3.16 -6.10
CA TRP A 206 -17.25 -3.13 -6.34
C TRP A 206 -17.83 -1.72 -6.56
N ASN A 207 -17.11 -0.65 -6.23
CA ASN A 207 -17.48 0.74 -6.51
C ASN A 207 -16.93 1.29 -7.83
N GLY A 208 -16.18 0.50 -8.59
CA GLY A 208 -15.58 0.89 -9.86
C GLY A 208 -14.10 1.19 -9.73
N ILE A 209 -13.55 1.87 -10.73
CA ILE A 209 -12.15 2.31 -10.75
C ILE A 209 -11.95 3.40 -9.71
N ARG A 210 -10.86 3.28 -8.94
CA ARG A 210 -10.44 4.25 -7.92
C ARG A 210 -8.93 4.28 -7.77
N GLU A 211 -8.43 5.27 -7.03
CA GLU A 211 -7.06 5.24 -6.52
C GLU A 211 -6.84 4.00 -5.65
N ALA A 212 -5.69 3.35 -5.82
CA ALA A 212 -5.26 2.27 -4.94
C ALA A 212 -4.93 2.86 -3.57
N PHE A 213 -5.41 2.21 -2.51
CA PHE A 213 -4.90 2.50 -1.17
C PHE A 213 -3.50 1.90 -1.05
N ILE A 214 -2.69 2.40 -0.11
CA ILE A 214 -1.40 1.81 0.22
C ILE A 214 -1.55 1.03 1.51
N PHE A 215 -1.47 -0.29 1.42
CA PHE A 215 -1.84 -1.16 2.52
C PHE A 215 -0.83 -2.29 2.74
N ALA A 216 0.04 -2.16 3.73
CA ALA A 216 1.14 -3.08 3.97
C ALA A 216 0.68 -4.37 4.67
N THR A 217 0.93 -5.50 4.02
CA THR A 217 0.91 -6.85 4.63
C THR A 217 1.82 -6.88 5.86
N GLU A 218 1.39 -7.61 6.88
CA GLU A 218 2.14 -7.82 8.14
C GLU A 218 2.50 -6.55 8.91
N ASN A 219 1.79 -5.46 8.60
CA ASN A 219 2.05 -4.12 9.13
C ASN A 219 3.51 -3.66 8.90
N ASP A 220 4.18 -4.15 7.85
CA ASP A 220 5.52 -3.68 7.50
C ASP A 220 5.45 -2.23 6.99
N SER A 221 5.64 -1.30 7.92
CA SER A 221 5.51 0.11 7.68
C SER A 221 6.60 0.68 6.78
N LEU A 222 7.77 0.05 6.74
CA LEU A 222 8.86 0.47 5.86
C LEU A 222 8.58 0.05 4.42
N ASN A 223 8.02 -1.14 4.22
CA ASN A 223 7.54 -1.53 2.90
C ASN A 223 6.33 -0.70 2.49
N GLY A 224 5.41 -0.40 3.42
CA GLY A 224 4.29 0.53 3.20
C GLY A 224 4.74 1.92 2.76
N ILE A 225 5.79 2.49 3.36
CA ILE A 225 6.36 3.77 2.92
C ILE A 225 7.07 3.66 1.56
N SER A 226 7.73 2.54 1.28
CA SER A 226 8.32 2.29 -0.04
C SER A 226 7.25 2.23 -1.14
N MET A 227 6.14 1.55 -0.87
CA MET A 227 4.95 1.55 -1.73
C MET A 227 4.39 2.97 -1.88
N LEU A 228 4.24 3.71 -0.78
CA LEU A 228 3.72 5.08 -0.82
C LEU A 228 4.56 6.01 -1.70
N PHE A 229 5.89 5.94 -1.62
CA PHE A 229 6.77 6.71 -2.49
C PHE A 229 6.55 6.36 -3.97
N ASN A 230 6.52 5.08 -4.30
CA ASN A 230 6.29 4.64 -5.67
C ASN A 230 4.92 5.08 -6.17
N HIS A 231 3.89 4.98 -5.34
CA HIS A 231 2.53 5.40 -5.66
C HIS A 231 2.48 6.91 -5.97
N LEU A 232 2.97 7.76 -5.07
CA LEU A 232 2.94 9.21 -5.23
C LEU A 232 3.78 9.72 -6.42
N LEU A 233 4.78 8.96 -6.86
CA LEU A 233 5.60 9.30 -8.03
C LEU A 233 4.98 8.83 -9.36
N THR A 234 4.17 7.78 -9.33
CA THR A 234 3.71 7.08 -10.54
C THR A 234 2.20 7.08 -10.75
N ASP A 235 1.41 7.40 -9.72
CA ASP A 235 -0.05 7.32 -9.68
C ASP A 235 -0.57 5.89 -9.97
N ARG A 236 0.20 4.86 -9.60
CA ARG A 236 -0.10 3.44 -9.86
C ARG A 236 -0.26 2.63 -8.58
N ALA A 237 -1.06 1.57 -8.67
CA ALA A 237 -1.11 0.50 -7.68
C ALA A 237 0.29 -0.08 -7.44
N GLN A 238 0.55 -0.53 -6.21
CA GLN A 238 1.85 -1.01 -5.78
C GLN A 238 1.78 -2.48 -5.37
N ILE A 239 2.82 -3.22 -5.72
CA ILE A 239 2.93 -4.63 -5.36
C ILE A 239 3.74 -4.74 -4.07
N PHE A 240 3.15 -5.35 -3.05
CA PHE A 240 3.87 -5.89 -1.91
C PHE A 240 4.44 -7.26 -2.28
N SER A 241 5.67 -7.58 -1.87
CA SER A 241 6.25 -8.90 -2.14
C SER A 241 7.36 -9.25 -1.17
N ASP A 242 7.47 -10.54 -0.80
CA ASP A 242 8.71 -11.09 -0.28
C ASP A 242 9.74 -11.22 -1.39
N ILE A 243 11.01 -11.03 -1.04
CA ILE A 243 12.14 -11.49 -1.86
C ILE A 243 12.40 -12.95 -1.49
N ARG A 244 11.58 -13.84 -2.06
CA ARG A 244 11.48 -15.21 -1.55
C ARG A 244 12.64 -16.11 -1.94
N THR A 245 13.10 -16.05 -3.19
CA THR A 245 14.14 -16.97 -3.67
C THR A 245 14.94 -16.38 -4.82
N TYR A 246 16.26 -16.54 -4.75
CA TYR A 246 17.12 -16.39 -5.92
C TYR A 246 17.30 -17.74 -6.63
N TRP A 247 16.94 -17.77 -7.91
CA TRP A 247 17.15 -18.91 -8.80
C TRP A 247 18.32 -18.62 -9.73
N SER A 248 19.48 -19.21 -9.41
CA SER A 248 20.62 -19.17 -10.31
C SER A 248 20.33 -19.96 -11.60
N PRO A 249 20.98 -19.63 -12.72
CA PRO A 249 20.83 -20.39 -13.96
C PRO A 249 21.12 -21.89 -13.77
N GLN A 250 22.13 -22.22 -12.97
CA GLN A 250 22.50 -23.60 -12.66
C GLN A 250 21.41 -24.31 -11.85
N ALA A 251 20.78 -23.63 -10.89
CA ALA A 251 19.69 -24.20 -10.11
C ALA A 251 18.47 -24.51 -10.99
N VAL A 252 18.08 -23.59 -11.88
CA VAL A 252 16.98 -23.80 -12.82
C VAL A 252 17.28 -24.96 -13.76
N LYS A 253 18.46 -24.99 -14.39
CA LYS A 253 18.87 -26.08 -15.28
C LYS A 253 18.87 -27.43 -14.54
N ARG A 254 19.36 -27.48 -13.31
CA ARG A 254 19.40 -28.72 -12.51
C ARG A 254 18.02 -29.28 -12.21
N VAL A 255 17.03 -28.44 -11.89
CA VAL A 255 15.70 -28.91 -11.46
C VAL A 255 14.70 -29.05 -12.61
N THR A 256 14.90 -28.34 -13.72
CA THR A 256 13.97 -28.32 -14.86
C THR A 256 14.56 -28.88 -16.16
N GLY A 257 15.88 -28.98 -16.28
CA GLY A 257 16.58 -29.24 -17.54
C GLY A 257 16.69 -28.03 -18.47
N VAL A 258 16.08 -26.90 -18.14
CA VAL A 258 15.99 -25.69 -19.00
C VAL A 258 17.13 -24.71 -18.70
N GLU A 259 17.79 -24.24 -19.76
CA GLU A 259 18.73 -23.12 -19.68
C GLU A 259 17.98 -21.78 -19.74
N LEU A 260 18.27 -20.88 -18.79
CA LEU A 260 17.74 -19.52 -18.81
C LEU A 260 18.42 -18.71 -19.91
N ASN A 261 17.62 -17.92 -20.65
CA ASN A 261 18.07 -17.09 -21.76
C ASN A 261 17.46 -15.67 -21.66
N GLY A 262 17.97 -14.74 -22.47
CA GLY A 262 17.48 -13.35 -22.52
C GLY A 262 17.73 -12.62 -21.20
N LEU A 263 16.75 -11.83 -20.73
CA LEU A 263 16.86 -11.09 -19.46
C LEU A 263 17.10 -12.00 -18.24
N ALA A 264 16.66 -13.26 -18.30
CA ALA A 264 16.80 -14.23 -17.23
C ALA A 264 18.16 -14.96 -17.23
N GLN A 265 19.02 -14.74 -18.22
CA GLN A 265 20.28 -15.50 -18.36
C GLN A 265 21.21 -15.40 -17.13
N GLY A 266 21.11 -14.29 -16.38
CA GLY A 266 21.87 -14.06 -15.15
C GLY A 266 21.24 -14.67 -13.88
N GLY A 267 20.09 -15.34 -14.01
CA GLY A 267 19.26 -15.78 -12.88
C GLY A 267 18.05 -14.90 -12.67
N ILE A 268 17.14 -15.34 -11.82
CA ILE A 268 15.86 -14.66 -11.54
C ILE A 268 15.60 -14.59 -10.04
N LEU A 269 14.88 -13.54 -9.62
CA LEU A 269 14.32 -13.43 -8.28
C LEU A 269 12.84 -13.80 -8.33
N HIS A 270 12.43 -14.70 -7.45
CA HIS A 270 11.03 -15.03 -7.23
C HIS A 270 10.47 -14.07 -6.18
N LEU A 271 9.66 -13.13 -6.66
CA LEU A 271 8.93 -12.16 -5.86
C LEU A 271 7.49 -12.69 -5.68
N ILE A 272 7.12 -13.00 -4.45
CA ILE A 272 5.80 -13.54 -4.09
C ILE A 272 5.45 -13.10 -2.67
N ASN A 273 4.31 -12.44 -2.47
CA ASN A 273 3.81 -12.11 -1.12
C ASN A 273 3.26 -13.37 -0.42
N SER A 274 2.97 -13.25 0.88
CA SER A 274 2.38 -14.32 1.71
C SER A 274 0.84 -14.42 1.58
N GLY A 275 0.30 -14.27 0.37
CA GLY A 275 -1.12 -14.31 0.01
C GLY A 275 -1.30 -14.20 -1.50
#